data_AF-A0A3D0QGR8-F1
#
_entry.id   AF-A0A3D0QGR8-F1
#
_cell.length_a   1.000
_cell.length_b   1.000
_cell.length_c   1.000
_cell.angle_alpha   90.00
_cell.angle_beta   90.00
_cell.angle_gamma   90.00
#
_symmetry.space_group_name_H-M   'P 1'
#
loop_
_entity.id
_entity.type
_entity.pdbx_description
1 polymer ?
#
loop_
_entity_poly.entity_id
_entity_poly.type
_entity_poly.pdbx_seq_one_letter_code
_entity_poly.pdbx_strand_id
1 'polypeptide(L)'
;MDKKQIAALLDEMGTLFELKGENPFKCRAFHNAARVVEGLTVDIAGLVANGDIRSVKGIGEHLSKLIAELVQTGKCKEYEEIKSSLPDGLLQMIRIPGLGPKRVKMLYDKLKIQSIEGLQKACSEHRLADLEGFGEKTEENILKGIQLLASVSDKHLYPQAKKEAEPIVEALRRLKGVKRCEVAGSLRRRKEIIGDIDILAIAAEKDRAKISEAFVTLPSVQRVIGRGDTKSSVLLGSGIQCDLRVVSGEEYPFALNYFTGSKEHNVEMRSRANSLGLSLNEYGFS
;
A
#
# COMPACT_ATOMS: atom_id res chain seq x y z
N MET A 1 -9.49 -17.57 -6.65
CA MET A 1 -9.18 -16.15 -6.95
C MET A 1 -10.03 -15.69 -8.13
N ASP A 2 -10.33 -14.39 -8.23
CA ASP A 2 -11.03 -13.86 -9.40
C ASP A 2 -10.08 -13.64 -10.60
N LYS A 3 -10.66 -13.40 -11.79
CA LYS A 3 -9.88 -13.22 -13.02
C LYS A 3 -8.90 -12.05 -12.97
N LYS A 4 -9.23 -10.96 -12.26
CA LYS A 4 -8.37 -9.75 -12.18
C LYS A 4 -7.16 -10.03 -11.31
N GLN A 5 -7.37 -10.72 -10.19
CA GLN A 5 -6.29 -11.17 -9.30
C GLN A 5 -5.34 -12.12 -10.03
N ILE A 6 -5.88 -13.06 -10.82
CA ILE A 6 -5.07 -14.01 -11.61
C ILE A 6 -4.28 -13.27 -12.69
N ALA A 7 -4.91 -12.37 -13.44
CA ALA A 7 -4.23 -11.57 -14.46
C ALA A 7 -3.08 -10.74 -13.85
N ALA A 8 -3.32 -10.07 -12.73
CA ALA A 8 -2.29 -9.29 -12.04
C ALA A 8 -1.11 -10.17 -11.59
N LEU A 9 -1.39 -11.36 -11.04
CA LEU A 9 -0.36 -12.29 -10.59
C LEU A 9 0.46 -12.84 -11.78
N LEU A 10 -0.18 -13.17 -12.89
CA LEU A 10 0.52 -13.60 -14.11
C LEU A 10 1.43 -12.49 -14.68
N ASP A 11 0.98 -11.23 -14.65
CA ASP A 11 1.77 -10.09 -15.11
C ASP A 11 2.99 -9.83 -14.20
N GLU A 12 2.78 -9.96 -12.88
CA GLU A 12 3.84 -9.89 -11.88
C GLU A 12 4.85 -11.03 -12.06
N MET A 13 4.39 -12.27 -12.31
CA MET A 13 5.27 -13.40 -12.62
C MET A 13 6.12 -13.14 -13.87
N GLY A 14 5.54 -12.61 -14.95
CA GLY A 14 6.27 -12.21 -16.15
C GLY A 14 7.40 -11.24 -15.82
N THR A 15 7.09 -10.23 -15.00
CA THR A 15 8.05 -9.23 -14.52
C THR A 15 9.17 -9.85 -13.67
N LEU A 16 8.83 -10.75 -12.75
CA LEU A 16 9.79 -11.46 -11.91
C LEU A 16 10.74 -12.34 -12.73
N PHE A 17 10.22 -13.01 -13.78
CA PHE A 17 11.07 -13.77 -14.70
C PHE A 17 12.03 -12.88 -15.48
N GLU A 18 11.61 -11.68 -15.90
CA GLU A 18 12.53 -10.71 -16.53
C GLU A 18 13.64 -10.28 -15.59
N LEU A 19 13.31 -10.01 -14.31
CA LEU A 19 14.30 -9.68 -13.28
C LEU A 19 15.29 -10.82 -13.03
N LYS A 20 14.80 -12.06 -12.99
CA LYS A 20 15.64 -13.26 -12.86
C LYS A 20 16.55 -13.47 -14.08
N GLY A 21 16.17 -12.92 -15.24
CA GLY A 21 16.91 -13.07 -16.50
C GLY A 21 16.53 -14.34 -17.26
N GLU A 22 15.30 -14.80 -17.10
CA GLU A 22 14.75 -15.94 -17.84
C GLU A 22 14.55 -15.62 -19.32
N ASN A 23 14.21 -16.66 -20.09
CA ASN A 23 14.00 -16.54 -21.52
C ASN A 23 12.91 -15.49 -21.87
N PRO A 24 13.19 -14.51 -22.76
CA PRO A 24 12.21 -13.49 -23.17
C PRO A 24 10.88 -14.03 -23.72
N PHE A 25 10.88 -15.22 -24.32
CA PHE A 25 9.66 -15.90 -24.76
C PHE A 25 8.80 -16.36 -23.58
N LYS A 26 9.42 -16.86 -22.49
CA LYS A 26 8.71 -17.23 -21.26
C LYS A 26 8.08 -15.98 -20.63
N CYS A 27 8.85 -14.91 -20.44
CA CYS A 27 8.33 -13.66 -19.85
C CYS A 27 7.15 -13.10 -20.64
N ARG A 28 7.30 -13.01 -21.98
CA ARG A 28 6.21 -12.57 -22.87
C ARG A 28 4.98 -13.48 -22.81
N ALA A 29 5.16 -14.79 -22.64
CA ALA A 29 4.03 -15.71 -22.51
C ALA A 29 3.18 -15.39 -21.26
N PHE A 30 3.81 -15.08 -20.12
CA PHE A 30 3.11 -14.69 -18.89
C PHE A 30 2.37 -13.35 -19.04
N HIS A 31 3.03 -12.31 -19.59
CA HIS A 31 2.36 -11.03 -19.87
C HIS A 31 1.20 -11.16 -20.86
N ASN A 32 1.35 -12.00 -21.89
CA ASN A 32 0.27 -12.26 -22.83
C ASN A 32 -0.89 -13.02 -22.17
N ALA A 33 -0.58 -14.01 -21.32
CA ALA A 33 -1.59 -14.73 -20.55
C ALA A 33 -2.36 -13.80 -19.61
N ALA A 34 -1.68 -12.87 -18.94
CA ALA A 34 -2.31 -11.86 -18.10
C ALA A 34 -3.36 -11.04 -18.87
N ARG A 35 -2.99 -10.50 -20.04
CA ARG A 35 -3.91 -9.74 -20.92
C ARG A 35 -5.09 -10.58 -21.41
N VAL A 36 -4.82 -11.82 -21.80
CA VAL A 36 -5.85 -12.76 -22.25
C VAL A 36 -6.84 -13.04 -21.12
N VAL A 37 -6.35 -13.34 -19.92
CA VAL A 37 -7.18 -13.63 -18.74
C VAL A 37 -8.00 -12.42 -18.31
N GLU A 38 -7.40 -11.22 -18.31
CA GLU A 38 -8.11 -9.98 -17.97
C GLU A 38 -9.28 -9.71 -18.94
N GLY A 39 -9.05 -9.98 -20.23
CA GLY A 39 -10.02 -9.81 -21.31
C GLY A 39 -11.09 -10.90 -21.41
N LEU A 40 -11.03 -11.97 -20.61
CA LEU A 40 -12.05 -13.02 -20.63
C LEU A 40 -13.41 -12.47 -20.20
N THR A 41 -14.43 -12.69 -21.02
CA THR A 41 -15.83 -12.34 -20.71
C THR A 41 -16.54 -13.44 -19.94
N VAL A 42 -16.06 -14.67 -20.07
CA VAL A 42 -16.55 -15.87 -19.37
C VAL A 42 -15.87 -16.05 -18.02
N ASP A 43 -16.55 -16.77 -17.12
CA ASP A 43 -15.98 -17.09 -15.81
C ASP A 43 -14.78 -18.04 -15.95
N ILE A 44 -13.64 -17.62 -15.38
CA ILE A 44 -12.39 -18.37 -15.43
C ILE A 44 -12.48 -19.66 -14.61
N ALA A 45 -13.26 -19.66 -13.51
CA ALA A 45 -13.43 -20.86 -12.70
C ALA A 45 -14.20 -21.94 -13.47
N GLY A 46 -15.26 -21.56 -14.18
CA GLY A 46 -15.96 -22.44 -15.11
C GLY A 46 -15.06 -23.01 -16.22
N LEU A 47 -14.22 -22.18 -16.84
CA LEU A 47 -13.27 -22.65 -17.87
C LEU A 47 -12.24 -23.65 -17.33
N VAL A 48 -11.77 -23.45 -16.09
CA VAL A 48 -10.85 -24.39 -15.44
C VAL A 48 -11.56 -25.69 -15.10
N ALA A 49 -12.78 -25.63 -14.56
CA ALA A 49 -13.55 -26.82 -14.18
C ALA A 49 -13.85 -27.74 -15.37
N ASN A 50 -14.12 -27.16 -16.54
CA ASN A 50 -14.41 -27.91 -17.77
C ASN A 50 -13.14 -28.29 -18.57
N GLY A 51 -11.95 -27.83 -18.15
CA GLY A 51 -10.69 -28.06 -18.87
C GLY A 51 -10.48 -27.18 -20.10
N ASP A 52 -11.43 -26.29 -20.42
CA ASP A 52 -11.43 -25.42 -21.60
C ASP A 52 -10.41 -24.29 -21.53
N ILE A 53 -9.82 -24.01 -20.36
CA ILE A 53 -8.81 -22.96 -20.19
C ILE A 53 -7.61 -23.13 -21.13
N ARG A 54 -7.26 -24.37 -21.51
CA ARG A 54 -6.18 -24.67 -22.46
C ARG A 54 -6.54 -24.32 -23.91
N SER A 55 -7.83 -24.30 -24.24
CA SER A 55 -8.34 -23.95 -25.57
C SER A 55 -8.26 -22.43 -25.82
N VAL A 56 -8.03 -21.64 -24.78
CA VAL A 56 -7.88 -20.19 -24.89
C VAL A 56 -6.56 -19.86 -25.60
N LYS A 57 -6.65 -19.18 -26.74
CA LYS A 57 -5.48 -18.76 -27.53
C LYS A 57 -4.54 -17.91 -26.67
N GLY A 58 -3.29 -18.36 -26.55
CA GLY A 58 -2.26 -17.71 -25.73
C GLY A 58 -2.02 -18.38 -24.37
N ILE A 59 -2.83 -19.36 -23.98
CA ILE A 59 -2.63 -20.17 -22.78
C ILE A 59 -2.16 -21.57 -23.19
N GLY A 60 -0.88 -21.86 -22.96
CA GLY A 60 -0.30 -23.19 -23.18
C GLY A 60 -0.53 -24.15 -22.01
N GLU A 61 -0.07 -25.39 -22.14
CA GLU A 61 -0.20 -26.46 -21.12
C GLU A 61 0.29 -26.04 -19.73
N HIS A 62 1.46 -25.40 -19.66
CA HIS A 62 2.05 -24.95 -18.39
C HIS A 62 1.20 -23.84 -17.73
N LEU A 63 0.80 -22.83 -18.50
CA LEU A 63 -0.04 -21.73 -18.01
C LEU A 63 -1.44 -22.23 -17.61
N SER A 64 -2.00 -23.20 -18.33
CA SER A 64 -3.29 -23.82 -18.00
C SER A 64 -3.26 -24.47 -16.60
N LYS A 65 -2.21 -25.25 -16.31
CA LYS A 65 -2.03 -25.89 -14.98
C LYS A 65 -1.84 -24.86 -13.88
N LEU A 66 -1.04 -23.83 -14.14
CA LEU A 66 -0.76 -22.76 -13.19
C LEU A 66 -2.03 -21.94 -12.87
N ILE A 67 -2.83 -21.60 -13.88
CA ILE A 67 -4.11 -20.91 -13.69
C ILE A 67 -5.08 -21.80 -12.92
N ALA A 68 -5.12 -23.11 -13.20
CA ALA A 68 -5.95 -24.04 -12.45
C ALA A 68 -5.57 -24.09 -10.95
N GLU A 69 -4.27 -24.13 -10.64
CA GLU A 69 -3.75 -24.07 -9.26
C GLU A 69 -4.20 -22.78 -8.55
N LEU A 70 -4.07 -21.64 -9.21
CA LEU A 70 -4.48 -20.33 -8.68
C LEU A 70 -6.00 -20.24 -8.44
N VAL A 71 -6.80 -20.81 -9.33
CA VAL A 71 -8.26 -20.84 -9.17
C VAL A 71 -8.65 -21.71 -7.96
N GLN A 72 -8.06 -22.90 -7.84
CA GLN A 72 -8.43 -23.90 -6.84
C GLN A 72 -7.90 -23.59 -5.44
N THR A 73 -6.64 -23.18 -5.34
CA THR A 73 -5.94 -23.04 -4.04
C THR A 73 -5.77 -21.59 -3.61
N GLY A 74 -5.87 -20.64 -4.56
CA GLY A 74 -5.54 -19.23 -4.33
C GLY A 74 -4.05 -18.96 -4.12
N LYS A 75 -3.20 -19.96 -4.31
CA LYS A 75 -1.74 -19.87 -4.20
C LYS A 75 -1.10 -20.45 -5.45
N CYS A 76 0.16 -20.09 -5.69
CA CYS A 76 0.95 -20.66 -6.76
C CYS A 76 2.37 -20.88 -6.26
N LYS A 77 2.79 -22.14 -6.24
CA LYS A 77 4.12 -22.51 -5.75
C LYS A 77 5.25 -21.85 -6.55
N GLU A 78 5.14 -21.81 -7.87
CA GLU A 78 6.16 -21.17 -8.73
C GLU A 78 6.29 -19.67 -8.44
N TYR A 79 5.18 -18.97 -8.19
CA TYR A 79 5.21 -17.56 -7.79
C TYR A 79 5.95 -17.36 -6.47
N GLU A 80 5.66 -18.16 -5.45
CA GLU A 80 6.32 -18.06 -4.13
C GLU A 80 7.82 -18.34 -4.22
N GLU A 81 8.23 -19.34 -5.01
CA GLU A 81 9.63 -19.70 -5.23
C GLU A 81 10.42 -18.59 -5.93
N ILE A 82 9.85 -17.99 -6.99
CA ILE A 82 10.54 -16.91 -7.71
C ILE A 82 10.58 -15.64 -6.85
N LYS A 83 9.47 -15.31 -6.18
CA LYS A 83 9.41 -14.14 -5.31
C LYS A 83 10.42 -14.22 -4.17
N SER A 84 10.56 -15.37 -3.53
CA SER A 84 11.56 -15.58 -2.48
C SER A 84 13.02 -15.56 -2.98
N SER A 85 13.25 -15.80 -4.28
CA SER A 85 14.58 -15.74 -4.89
C SER A 85 15.08 -14.32 -5.20
N LEU A 86 14.20 -13.32 -5.17
CA LEU A 86 14.52 -11.93 -5.51
C LEU A 86 14.22 -10.99 -4.33
N PRO A 87 15.04 -9.94 -4.10
CA PRO A 87 14.71 -8.93 -3.10
C PRO A 87 13.42 -8.19 -3.48
N ASP A 88 12.51 -8.00 -2.51
CA ASP A 88 11.23 -7.31 -2.71
C ASP A 88 11.38 -5.90 -3.29
N GLY A 89 12.48 -5.21 -2.95
CA GLY A 89 12.74 -3.86 -3.44
C GLY A 89 12.97 -3.78 -4.95
N LEU A 90 13.28 -4.90 -5.63
CA LEU A 90 13.36 -4.92 -7.10
C LEU A 90 12.00 -4.67 -7.75
N LEU A 91 10.94 -5.32 -7.25
CA LEU A 91 9.58 -5.07 -7.75
C LEU A 91 9.12 -3.65 -7.46
N GLN A 92 9.48 -3.10 -6.30
CA GLN A 92 9.15 -1.72 -5.95
C GLN A 92 9.84 -0.73 -6.88
N MET A 93 11.10 -0.97 -7.25
CA MET A 93 11.85 -0.12 -8.16
C MET A 93 11.23 -0.06 -9.56
N ILE A 94 10.56 -1.11 -10.03
CA ILE A 94 9.88 -1.11 -11.34
C ILE A 94 8.69 -0.12 -11.37
N ARG A 95 8.11 0.20 -10.19
CA ARG A 95 7.04 1.19 -10.10
C ARG A 95 7.52 2.63 -10.32
N ILE A 96 8.84 2.85 -10.30
CA ILE A 96 9.43 4.16 -10.57
C ILE A 96 9.32 4.44 -12.08
N PRO A 97 8.68 5.55 -12.49
CA PRO A 97 8.57 5.90 -13.90
C PRO A 97 9.93 5.92 -14.61
N GLY A 98 10.04 5.21 -15.73
CA GLY A 98 11.29 5.09 -16.50
C GLY A 98 12.22 3.95 -16.07
N LEU A 99 11.88 3.21 -15.01
CA LEU A 99 12.57 1.98 -14.59
C LEU A 99 11.77 0.74 -15.00
N GLY A 100 12.12 0.17 -16.16
CA GLY A 100 11.63 -1.15 -16.56
C GLY A 100 12.42 -2.31 -15.93
N PRO A 101 11.92 -3.55 -16.02
CA PRO A 101 12.56 -4.73 -15.40
C PRO A 101 14.02 -4.92 -15.84
N LYS A 102 14.33 -4.68 -17.12
CA LYS A 102 15.70 -4.75 -17.66
C LYS A 102 16.66 -3.77 -16.97
N ARG A 103 16.23 -2.53 -16.75
CA ARG A 103 17.03 -1.50 -16.08
C ARG A 103 17.22 -1.84 -14.60
N VAL A 104 16.16 -2.27 -13.92
CA VAL A 104 16.26 -2.71 -12.52
C VAL A 104 17.19 -3.91 -12.38
N LYS A 105 17.13 -4.88 -13.30
CA LYS A 105 18.07 -6.00 -13.35
C LYS A 105 19.52 -5.51 -13.51
N MET A 106 19.78 -4.56 -14.42
CA MET A 106 21.13 -4.00 -14.57
C MET A 106 21.64 -3.35 -13.28
N LEU A 107 20.80 -2.56 -12.60
CA LEU A 107 21.13 -1.94 -11.31
C LEU A 107 21.42 -2.98 -10.23
N TYR A 108 20.63 -4.05 -10.20
CA TYR A 108 20.84 -5.17 -9.28
C TYR A 108 22.14 -5.93 -9.60
N ASP A 109 22.37 -6.31 -10.85
CA ASP A 109 23.51 -7.14 -11.25
C ASP A 109 24.83 -6.39 -11.09
N LYS A 110 24.87 -5.10 -11.48
CA LYS A 110 26.08 -4.27 -11.53
C LYS A 110 26.37 -3.49 -10.25
N LEU A 111 25.34 -2.88 -9.64
CA LEU A 111 25.50 -2.01 -8.46
C LEU A 111 25.01 -2.65 -7.16
N LYS A 112 24.44 -3.86 -7.22
CA LYS A 112 23.87 -4.59 -6.05
C LYS A 112 22.81 -3.79 -5.31
N ILE A 113 22.07 -2.93 -6.03
CA ILE A 113 20.97 -2.15 -5.46
C ILE A 113 19.75 -3.05 -5.29
N GLN A 114 19.23 -3.13 -4.07
CA GLN A 114 18.14 -4.04 -3.68
C GLN A 114 16.89 -3.34 -3.15
N SER A 115 16.93 -2.02 -2.93
CA SER A 115 15.81 -1.25 -2.36
C SER A 115 15.72 0.16 -2.95
N ILE A 116 14.59 0.83 -2.74
CA ILE A 116 14.39 2.23 -3.15
C ILE A 116 15.37 3.16 -2.44
N GLU A 117 15.63 2.94 -1.15
CA GLU A 117 16.60 3.74 -0.38
C GLU A 117 18.01 3.55 -0.93
N GLY A 118 18.38 2.31 -1.26
CA GLY A 118 19.66 2.01 -1.91
C GLY A 118 19.78 2.69 -3.27
N LEU A 119 18.70 2.71 -4.04
CA LEU A 119 18.64 3.40 -5.33
C LEU A 119 18.78 4.91 -5.17
N GLN A 120 18.05 5.51 -4.23
CA GLN A 120 18.13 6.94 -3.94
C GLN A 120 19.54 7.36 -3.51
N LYS A 121 20.18 6.55 -2.66
CA LYS A 121 21.57 6.78 -2.25
C LYS A 121 22.51 6.72 -3.45
N ALA A 122 22.39 5.69 -4.29
CA ALA A 122 23.22 5.55 -5.48
C ALA A 122 23.03 6.71 -6.48
N CYS A 123 21.80 7.23 -6.65
CA CYS A 123 21.56 8.44 -7.43
C CYS A 123 22.22 9.68 -6.81
N SER A 124 22.18 9.82 -5.49
CA SER A 124 22.77 10.97 -4.79
C SER A 124 24.30 10.96 -4.83
N GLU A 125 24.89 9.76 -4.99
CA GLU A 125 26.33 9.54 -5.15
C GLU A 125 26.78 9.58 -6.62
N HIS A 126 25.89 9.89 -7.57
CA HIS A 126 26.14 9.90 -9.02
C HIS A 126 26.63 8.55 -9.60
N ARG A 127 26.32 7.44 -8.93
CA ARG A 127 26.80 6.11 -9.32
C ARG A 127 26.01 5.49 -10.48
N LEU A 128 24.83 6.03 -10.81
CA LEU A 128 24.06 5.51 -11.94
C LEU A 128 24.53 6.14 -13.24
N ALA A 129 24.97 7.41 -13.21
CA ALA A 129 25.45 8.13 -14.40
C ALA A 129 26.59 7.39 -15.14
N ASP A 130 27.45 6.69 -14.40
CA ASP A 130 28.57 5.91 -14.93
C ASP A 130 28.15 4.60 -15.63
N LEU A 131 26.90 4.16 -15.46
CA LEU A 131 26.41 2.92 -16.04
C LEU A 131 25.88 3.15 -17.46
N GLU A 132 26.26 2.28 -18.39
CA GLU A 132 25.76 2.32 -19.76
C GLU A 132 24.22 2.30 -19.79
N GLY A 133 23.62 3.33 -20.40
CA GLY A 133 22.17 3.51 -20.47
C GLY A 133 21.52 4.28 -19.31
N PHE A 134 22.32 4.80 -18.37
CA PHE A 134 21.88 5.53 -17.17
C PHE A 134 22.54 6.90 -16.97
N GLY A 135 22.97 7.58 -18.04
CA GLY A 135 23.60 8.92 -17.92
C GLY A 135 22.77 9.94 -17.13
N GLU A 136 23.40 11.08 -16.76
CA GLU A 136 22.90 12.07 -15.78
C GLU A 136 21.39 12.37 -15.84
N LYS A 137 20.85 12.65 -17.04
CA LYS A 137 19.41 12.93 -17.21
C LYS A 137 18.51 11.77 -16.80
N THR A 138 18.97 10.54 -17.01
CA THR A 138 18.25 9.34 -16.55
C THR A 138 18.29 9.28 -15.03
N GLU A 139 19.44 9.46 -14.40
CA GLU A 139 19.58 9.49 -12.94
C GLU A 139 18.68 10.55 -12.29
N GLU A 140 18.66 11.78 -12.83
CA GLU A 140 17.75 12.84 -12.37
C GLU A 140 16.27 12.43 -12.48
N ASN A 141 15.88 11.81 -13.60
CA ASN A 141 14.51 11.37 -13.82
C ASN A 141 14.15 10.23 -12.85
N ILE A 142 15.09 9.35 -12.53
CA ILE A 142 14.90 8.29 -11.53
C ILE A 142 14.68 8.92 -10.16
N LEU A 143 15.50 9.89 -9.76
CA LEU A 143 15.35 10.58 -8.48
C LEU A 143 14.00 11.30 -8.37
N LYS A 144 13.57 12.00 -9.44
CA LYS A 144 12.23 12.60 -9.53
C LYS A 144 11.13 11.54 -9.47
N GLY A 145 11.33 10.39 -10.11
CA GLY A 145 10.41 9.26 -10.09
C GLY A 145 10.26 8.64 -8.71
N ILE A 146 11.34 8.53 -7.93
CA ILE A 146 11.32 8.07 -6.53
C ILE A 146 10.48 9.02 -5.68
N GLN A 147 10.69 10.33 -5.83
CA GLN A 147 9.91 11.35 -5.11
C GLN A 147 8.42 11.31 -5.49
N LEU A 148 8.12 11.13 -6.79
CA LEU A 148 6.76 11.00 -7.26
C LEU A 148 6.09 9.74 -6.71
N LEU A 149 6.78 8.60 -6.74
CA LEU A 149 6.28 7.34 -6.20
C LEU A 149 5.94 7.48 -4.72
N ALA A 150 6.82 8.10 -3.92
CA ALA A 150 6.53 8.42 -2.53
C ALA A 150 5.25 9.28 -2.40
N SER A 151 5.10 10.33 -3.22
CA SER A 151 3.94 11.23 -3.16
C SER A 151 2.61 10.61 -3.65
N VAL A 152 2.67 9.55 -4.46
CA VAL A 152 1.51 8.83 -5.01
C VAL A 152 1.14 7.64 -4.14
N SER A 153 2.13 6.99 -3.51
CA SER A 153 1.90 5.98 -2.47
C SER A 153 1.11 6.53 -1.29
N ASP A 154 1.17 7.84 -1.04
CA ASP A 154 0.39 8.55 -0.02
C ASP A 154 -0.98 9.06 -0.54
N LYS A 155 -1.52 8.54 -1.65
CA LYS A 155 -2.82 8.99 -2.20
C LYS A 155 -3.71 7.81 -2.54
N HIS A 156 -4.84 7.73 -1.84
CA HIS A 156 -5.83 6.66 -1.98
C HIS A 156 -7.21 7.23 -2.29
N LEU A 157 -8.01 6.47 -3.04
CA LEU A 157 -9.39 6.86 -3.31
C LEU A 157 -10.24 6.68 -2.05
N TYR A 158 -11.21 7.58 -1.85
CA TYR A 158 -12.17 7.48 -0.73
C TYR A 158 -12.77 6.08 -0.53
N PRO A 159 -13.27 5.36 -1.56
CA PRO A 159 -13.86 4.04 -1.35
C PRO A 159 -12.85 3.01 -0.84
N GLN A 160 -11.59 3.11 -1.25
CA GLN A 160 -10.52 2.21 -0.81
C GLN A 160 -10.20 2.47 0.66
N ALA A 161 -9.92 3.72 1.02
CA ALA A 161 -9.64 4.10 2.41
C ALA A 161 -10.82 3.78 3.35
N LYS A 162 -12.06 4.00 2.90
CA LYS A 162 -13.27 3.64 3.65
C LYS A 162 -13.37 2.14 3.91
N LYS A 163 -13.13 1.32 2.87
CA LYS A 163 -13.16 -0.15 2.97
C LYS A 163 -12.13 -0.69 3.97
N GLU A 164 -10.96 -0.05 4.07
CA GLU A 164 -9.92 -0.42 5.03
C GLU A 164 -10.24 0.08 6.45
N ALA A 165 -10.77 1.30 6.59
CA ALA A 165 -11.05 1.92 7.88
C ALA A 165 -12.23 1.28 8.62
N GLU A 166 -13.29 0.89 7.91
CA GLU A 166 -14.53 0.39 8.52
C GLU A 166 -14.32 -0.84 9.42
N PRO A 167 -13.66 -1.92 8.96
CA PRO A 167 -13.39 -3.09 9.81
C PRO A 167 -12.51 -2.76 11.02
N ILE A 168 -11.56 -1.84 10.88
CA ILE A 168 -10.66 -1.41 11.96
C ILE A 168 -11.46 -0.68 13.05
N VAL A 169 -12.30 0.28 12.66
CA VAL A 169 -13.16 1.02 13.58
C VAL A 169 -14.14 0.07 14.28
N GLU A 170 -14.74 -0.87 13.55
CA GLU A 170 -15.63 -1.87 14.14
C GLU A 170 -14.92 -2.78 15.15
N ALA A 171 -13.71 -3.24 14.84
CA ALA A 171 -12.92 -4.06 15.75
C ALA A 171 -12.58 -3.28 17.03
N LEU A 172 -12.13 -2.03 16.91
CA LEU A 172 -11.82 -1.17 18.05
C LEU A 172 -13.04 -0.86 18.91
N ARG A 173 -14.21 -0.62 18.30
CA ARG A 173 -15.48 -0.40 19.03
C ARG A 173 -15.89 -1.57 19.91
N ARG A 174 -15.49 -2.79 19.55
CA ARG A 174 -15.81 -4.02 20.31
C ARG A 174 -14.88 -4.24 21.50
N LEU A 175 -13.78 -3.49 21.61
CA LEU A 175 -12.85 -3.63 22.73
C LEU A 175 -13.43 -3.07 24.02
N LYS A 176 -13.29 -3.84 25.11
CA LYS A 176 -13.65 -3.37 26.45
C LYS A 176 -12.80 -2.15 26.81
N GLY A 177 -13.45 -1.06 27.22
CA GLY A 177 -12.81 0.20 27.59
C GLY A 177 -12.91 1.30 26.53
N VAL A 178 -13.22 0.94 25.27
CA VAL A 178 -13.54 1.91 24.21
C VAL A 178 -14.98 2.37 24.36
N LYS A 179 -15.19 3.66 24.61
CA LYS A 179 -16.54 4.27 24.72
C LYS A 179 -17.08 4.71 23.37
N ARG A 180 -16.22 5.19 22.49
CA ARG A 180 -16.53 5.64 21.12
C ARG A 180 -15.29 5.50 20.26
N CYS A 181 -15.47 5.24 18.98
CA CYS A 181 -14.38 5.20 18.01
C CYS A 181 -14.92 5.62 16.63
N GLU A 182 -14.27 6.59 15.99
CA GLU A 182 -14.70 7.16 14.69
C GLU A 182 -13.50 7.47 13.81
N VAL A 183 -13.73 7.44 12.49
CA VAL A 183 -12.79 8.01 11.52
C VAL A 183 -12.77 9.53 11.67
N ALA A 184 -11.59 10.12 11.54
CA ALA A 184 -11.36 11.56 11.48
C ALA A 184 -10.73 11.93 10.12
N GLY A 185 -9.99 13.02 10.07
CA GLY A 185 -9.17 13.37 8.93
C GLY A 185 -9.93 13.65 7.64
N SER A 186 -9.21 13.50 6.54
CA SER A 186 -9.75 13.68 5.19
C SER A 186 -10.86 12.67 4.85
N LEU A 187 -10.79 11.47 5.43
CA LEU A 187 -11.79 10.42 5.27
C LEU A 187 -13.14 10.84 5.84
N ARG A 188 -13.18 11.41 7.05
CA ARG A 188 -14.41 11.93 7.66
C ARG A 188 -15.03 13.09 6.85
N ARG A 189 -14.18 13.93 6.24
CA ARG A 189 -14.61 15.03 5.35
C ARG A 189 -15.01 14.56 3.94
N ARG A 190 -14.92 13.25 3.66
CA ARG A 190 -15.25 12.63 2.36
C ARG A 190 -14.49 13.26 1.18
N LYS A 191 -13.21 13.59 1.38
CA LYS A 191 -12.35 13.99 0.26
C LYS A 191 -12.22 12.82 -0.72
N GLU A 192 -12.19 13.12 -2.02
CA GLU A 192 -12.01 12.11 -3.07
C GLU A 192 -10.67 11.37 -2.94
N ILE A 193 -9.62 12.11 -2.59
CA ILE A 193 -8.27 11.62 -2.34
C ILE A 193 -7.96 11.71 -0.84
N ILE A 194 -7.58 10.58 -0.27
CA ILE A 194 -7.24 10.35 1.13
C ILE A 194 -5.74 10.08 1.21
N GLY A 195 -5.06 10.72 2.16
CA GLY A 195 -3.65 10.47 2.42
C GLY A 195 -3.48 9.27 3.36
N ASP A 196 -3.80 9.50 4.61
CA ASP A 196 -3.84 8.53 5.69
C ASP A 196 -5.26 8.36 6.24
N ILE A 197 -5.45 7.30 7.03
CA ILE A 197 -6.67 7.04 7.78
C ILE A 197 -6.44 7.46 9.23
N ASP A 198 -7.08 8.55 9.64
CA ASP A 198 -7.13 8.96 11.05
C ASP A 198 -8.29 8.28 11.78
N ILE A 199 -8.04 7.69 12.93
CA ILE A 199 -9.04 7.11 13.84
C ILE A 199 -8.90 7.75 15.23
N LEU A 200 -10.03 8.15 15.80
CA LEU A 200 -10.11 8.71 17.14
C LEU A 200 -10.97 7.82 18.03
N ALA A 201 -10.43 7.39 19.16
CA ALA A 201 -11.11 6.58 20.16
C ALA A 201 -11.19 7.30 21.52
N ILE A 202 -12.31 7.12 22.22
CA ILE A 202 -12.49 7.56 23.61
C ILE A 202 -12.22 6.37 24.53
N ALA A 203 -11.28 6.52 25.46
CA ALA A 203 -11.05 5.53 26.51
C ALA A 203 -10.47 6.17 27.78
N ALA A 204 -10.57 5.44 28.90
CA ALA A 204 -9.87 5.80 30.13
C ALA A 204 -8.35 5.53 29.98
N GLU A 205 -7.53 6.27 30.71
CA GLU A 205 -6.06 6.16 30.65
C GLU A 205 -5.56 4.73 30.85
N LYS A 206 -6.11 4.00 31.82
CA LYS A 206 -5.78 2.60 32.12
C LYS A 206 -6.02 1.62 30.96
N ASP A 207 -6.88 1.97 30.00
CA ASP A 207 -7.26 1.12 28.88
C ASP A 207 -6.48 1.47 27.60
N ARG A 208 -5.80 2.63 27.57
CA ARG A 208 -5.08 3.18 26.40
C ARG A 208 -4.04 2.20 25.83
N ALA A 209 -3.16 1.67 26.68
CA ALA A 209 -2.11 0.74 26.26
C ALA A 209 -2.67 -0.54 25.62
N LYS A 210 -3.78 -1.07 26.14
CA LYS A 210 -4.45 -2.28 25.62
C LYS A 210 -5.12 -2.02 24.26
N ILE A 211 -5.70 -0.83 24.09
CA ILE A 211 -6.33 -0.44 22.82
C ILE A 211 -5.26 -0.23 21.75
N SER A 212 -4.16 0.45 22.10
CA SER A 212 -2.98 0.59 21.24
C SER A 212 -2.43 -0.77 20.82
N GLU A 213 -2.31 -1.71 21.76
CA GLU A 213 -1.88 -3.08 21.48
C GLU A 213 -2.80 -3.77 20.48
N ALA A 214 -4.10 -3.81 20.77
CA ALA A 214 -5.08 -4.45 19.91
C ALA A 214 -5.10 -3.86 18.49
N PHE A 215 -4.91 -2.54 18.36
CA PHE A 215 -4.81 -1.85 17.08
C PHE A 215 -3.59 -2.30 16.26
N VAL A 216 -2.40 -2.33 16.87
CA VAL A 216 -1.17 -2.68 16.14
C VAL A 216 -1.07 -4.17 15.79
N THR A 217 -1.87 -5.03 16.42
CA THR A 217 -1.93 -6.47 16.15
C THR A 217 -3.07 -6.90 15.22
N LEU A 218 -3.81 -5.95 14.63
CA LEU A 218 -4.89 -6.30 13.70
C LEU A 218 -4.35 -7.05 12.47
N PRO A 219 -5.10 -8.03 11.90
CA PRO A 219 -4.65 -8.78 10.73
C PRO A 219 -4.36 -7.94 9.48
N SER A 220 -4.95 -6.75 9.38
CA SER A 220 -4.72 -5.81 8.28
C SER A 220 -3.39 -5.06 8.41
N VAL A 221 -2.72 -5.11 9.57
CA VAL A 221 -1.44 -4.43 9.81
C VAL A 221 -0.30 -5.19 9.14
N GLN A 222 0.41 -4.51 8.25
CA GLN A 222 1.63 -5.02 7.64
C GLN A 222 2.87 -4.65 8.47
N ARG A 223 2.94 -3.41 8.96
CA ARG A 223 4.09 -2.89 9.71
C ARG A 223 3.67 -1.87 10.75
N VAL A 224 4.25 -1.94 11.94
CA VAL A 224 4.09 -0.92 12.98
C VAL A 224 5.10 0.21 12.73
N ILE A 225 4.61 1.45 12.62
CA ILE A 225 5.44 2.65 12.43
C ILE A 225 5.79 3.27 13.79
N GLY A 226 4.82 3.33 14.69
CA GLY A 226 5.00 3.83 16.04
C GLY A 226 3.90 3.33 16.98
N ARG A 227 4.25 3.13 18.25
CA ARG A 227 3.33 2.67 19.29
C ARG A 227 3.52 3.52 20.54
N GLY A 228 2.41 3.95 21.11
CA GLY A 228 2.34 4.69 22.36
C GLY A 228 0.91 4.72 22.87
N ASP A 229 0.75 5.11 24.12
CA ASP A 229 -0.54 5.02 24.82
C ASP A 229 -1.60 5.94 24.21
N THR A 230 -1.20 7.13 23.74
CA THR A 230 -2.12 8.13 23.17
C THR A 230 -2.09 8.20 21.65
N LYS A 231 -1.01 7.72 21.01
CA LYS A 231 -0.85 7.66 19.56
C LYS A 231 -0.22 6.34 19.14
N SER A 232 -0.81 5.70 18.13
CA SER A 232 -0.17 4.58 17.42
C SER A 232 -0.35 4.77 15.91
N SER A 233 0.64 4.34 15.13
CA SER A 233 0.68 4.48 13.68
C SER A 233 1.11 3.15 13.05
N VAL A 234 0.38 2.71 12.03
CA VAL A 234 0.64 1.45 11.32
C VAL A 234 0.56 1.66 9.80
N LEU A 235 1.28 0.83 9.06
CA LEU A 235 1.09 0.64 7.64
C LEU A 235 0.20 -0.59 7.44
N LEU A 236 -0.91 -0.43 6.74
CA LEU A 236 -1.81 -1.53 6.38
C LEU A 236 -1.27 -2.31 5.19
N GLY A 237 -1.70 -3.57 5.04
CA GLY A 237 -1.35 -4.40 3.87
C GLY A 237 -1.82 -3.83 2.53
N SER A 238 -2.80 -2.92 2.56
CA SER A 238 -3.25 -2.12 1.43
C SER A 238 -2.29 -1.00 1.04
N GLY A 239 -1.25 -0.73 1.84
CA GLY A 239 -0.30 0.37 1.67
C GLY A 239 -0.72 1.69 2.30
N ILE A 240 -1.93 1.77 2.87
CA ILE A 240 -2.44 2.99 3.51
C ILE A 240 -1.89 3.10 4.94
N GLN A 241 -1.37 4.27 5.31
CA GLN A 241 -1.04 4.54 6.71
C GLN A 241 -2.33 4.77 7.51
N CYS A 242 -2.41 4.16 8.70
CA CYS A 242 -3.51 4.38 9.63
C CYS A 242 -2.97 4.82 10.99
N ASP A 243 -3.49 5.95 11.47
CA ASP A 243 -3.14 6.56 12.74
C ASP A 243 -4.31 6.41 13.72
N LEU A 244 -4.03 5.93 14.93
CA LEU A 244 -4.96 5.87 16.05
C LEU A 244 -4.59 6.92 17.10
N ARG A 245 -5.58 7.70 17.52
CA ARG A 245 -5.51 8.59 18.68
C ARG A 245 -6.48 8.12 19.75
N VAL A 246 -6.02 8.02 21.00
CA VAL A 246 -6.87 7.67 22.14
C VAL A 246 -6.92 8.83 23.11
N VAL A 247 -8.11 9.37 23.34
CA VAL A 247 -8.37 10.57 24.14
C VAL A 247 -9.38 10.29 25.25
N SER A 248 -9.43 11.19 26.24
CA SER A 248 -10.46 11.18 27.27
C SER A 248 -11.83 11.61 26.71
N GLY A 249 -12.89 11.43 27.49
CA GLY A 249 -14.22 11.90 27.10
C GLY A 249 -14.33 13.42 27.03
N GLU A 250 -13.56 14.13 27.85
CA GLU A 250 -13.55 15.60 27.93
C GLU A 250 -12.77 16.21 26.75
N GLU A 251 -11.67 15.56 26.36
CA GLU A 251 -10.85 15.96 25.20
C GLU A 251 -11.55 15.67 23.87
N TYR A 252 -12.50 14.73 23.84
CA TYR A 252 -13.04 14.19 22.58
C TYR A 252 -13.63 15.22 21.61
N PRO A 253 -14.47 16.20 22.03
CA PRO A 253 -15.01 17.18 21.10
C PRO A 253 -13.92 18.02 20.42
N PHE A 254 -12.87 18.38 21.18
CA PHE A 254 -11.73 19.15 20.71
C PHE A 254 -10.86 18.32 19.78
N ALA A 255 -10.51 17.11 20.20
CA ALA A 255 -9.73 16.17 19.40
C ALA A 255 -10.47 15.82 18.10
N LEU A 256 -11.78 15.59 18.15
CA LEU A 256 -12.56 15.28 16.94
C LEU A 256 -12.54 16.47 15.98
N ASN A 257 -12.72 17.71 16.45
CA ASN A 257 -12.60 18.89 15.59
C ASN A 257 -11.18 19.00 15.00
N TYR A 258 -10.16 18.92 15.86
CA TYR A 258 -8.76 19.06 15.47
C TYR A 258 -8.33 18.00 14.44
N PHE A 259 -8.56 16.72 14.73
CA PHE A 259 -8.18 15.64 13.82
C PHE A 259 -9.13 15.53 12.61
N THR A 260 -10.36 16.04 12.68
CA THR A 260 -11.20 16.19 11.47
C THR A 260 -10.61 17.24 10.54
N GLY A 261 -10.10 18.36 11.06
CA GLY A 261 -9.59 19.45 10.23
C GLY A 261 -10.64 20.07 9.29
N SER A 262 -10.27 20.61 8.13
CA SER A 262 -8.91 20.64 7.57
C SER A 262 -7.94 21.53 8.35
N LYS A 263 -6.65 21.52 7.97
CA LYS A 263 -5.64 22.39 8.56
C LYS A 263 -6.07 23.87 8.52
N GLU A 264 -6.63 24.30 7.40
CA GLU A 264 -7.12 25.66 7.19
C GLU A 264 -8.28 25.99 8.13
N HIS A 265 -9.22 25.06 8.30
CA HIS A 265 -10.31 25.18 9.27
C HIS A 265 -9.78 25.32 10.70
N ASN A 266 -8.81 24.50 11.10
CA ASN A 266 -8.21 24.57 12.43
C ASN A 266 -7.43 25.87 12.66
N VAL A 267 -6.78 26.43 11.63
CA VAL A 267 -6.11 27.73 11.70
C VAL A 267 -7.14 28.84 11.97
N GLU A 268 -8.24 28.85 11.23
CA GLU A 268 -9.32 29.82 11.40
C GLU A 268 -9.99 29.70 12.78
N MET A 269 -10.28 28.47 13.23
CA MET A 269 -10.86 28.23 14.56
C MET A 269 -9.96 28.73 15.69
N ARG A 270 -8.64 28.49 15.59
CA ARG A 270 -7.67 29.01 16.56
C ARG A 270 -7.53 30.53 16.52
N SER A 271 -7.55 31.12 15.31
CA SER A 271 -7.55 32.57 15.15
C SER A 271 -8.73 33.23 15.87
N ARG A 272 -9.93 32.63 15.73
CA ARG A 272 -11.15 33.09 16.43
C ARG A 272 -11.04 32.94 17.94
N ALA A 273 -10.58 31.79 18.43
CA ALA A 273 -10.34 31.59 19.85
C ALA A 273 -9.42 32.68 20.41
N ASN A 274 -8.29 32.94 19.73
CA ASN A 274 -7.32 33.96 20.14
C ASN A 274 -7.94 35.36 20.19
N SER A 275 -8.81 35.71 19.23
CA SER A 275 -9.52 37.00 19.24
C SER A 275 -10.47 37.19 20.43
N LEU A 276 -10.87 36.09 21.08
CA LEU A 276 -11.69 36.07 22.28
C LEU A 276 -10.84 35.92 23.57
N GLY A 277 -9.51 35.97 23.46
CA GLY A 277 -8.60 35.76 24.60
C GLY A 277 -8.49 34.31 25.05
N LEU A 278 -8.87 33.35 24.20
CA LEU A 278 -8.77 31.91 24.45
C LEU A 278 -7.71 31.28 23.53
N SER A 279 -7.10 30.19 23.97
CA SER A 279 -6.27 29.32 23.14
C SER A 279 -6.99 27.99 22.92
N LEU A 280 -7.07 27.52 21.67
CA LEU A 280 -7.73 26.26 21.29
C LEU A 280 -6.71 25.23 20.80
N ASN A 281 -6.73 24.03 21.37
CA ASN A 281 -5.91 22.89 20.95
C ASN A 281 -6.74 21.58 20.89
N GLU A 282 -6.09 20.45 20.66
CA GLU A 282 -6.72 19.13 20.58
C GLU A 282 -7.28 18.60 21.91
N TYR A 283 -6.96 19.25 23.03
CA TYR A 283 -7.36 18.85 24.37
C TYR A 283 -8.43 19.77 24.97
N GLY A 284 -8.51 21.03 24.56
CA GLY A 284 -9.46 21.99 25.13
C GLY A 284 -9.24 23.44 24.73
N PHE A 285 -10.02 24.32 25.38
CA PHE A 285 -9.70 25.73 25.51
C PHE A 285 -8.84 25.96 26.75
N SER A 286 -7.96 26.96 26.66
CA SER A 286 -7.12 27.47 27.77
C SER A 286 -7.07 28.99 27.74
#